data_AF-A0A9P7J2V8-F1
#
_entry.id   AF-A0A9P7J2V8-F1
#
_cell.length_a   1.000
_cell.length_b   1.000
_cell.length_c   1.000
_cell.angle_alpha   90.00
_cell.angle_beta   90.00
_cell.angle_gamma   90.00
#
_symmetry.space_group_name_H-M   'P 1'
#
loop_
_entity.id
_entity.type
_entity.pdbx_description
1 polymer ?
#
loop_
_entity_poly.entity_id
_entity_poly.type
_entity_poly.pdbx_seq_one_letter_code
_entity_poly.pdbx_strand_id
1 'polypeptide(L)' 'MESRETILASIKTGHDEVWAVAYSPDMSLIATGGRDAPHTGKHESSIQIWDAKTSKLVATLKGHTQEVTCLAW' A
#
# COMPACT_ATOMS: atom_id res chain seq x y z
N MET A 1 26.82 21.80 1.50
CA MET A 1 25.35 21.81 1.37
C MET A 1 25.01 20.44 0.81
N GLU A 2 24.78 19.47 1.68
CA GLU A 2 24.51 18.09 1.26
C GLU A 2 23.20 18.06 0.50
N SER A 3 23.27 17.65 -0.76
CA SER A 3 22.11 17.28 -1.55
C SER A 3 21.38 16.18 -0.76
N ARG A 4 20.14 16.44 -0.34
CA ARG A 4 19.26 15.40 0.21
C ARG A 4 19.04 14.38 -0.91
N GLU A 5 19.85 13.33 -0.92
CA GLU A 5 19.56 12.14 -1.70
C GLU A 5 18.29 11.52 -1.10
N THR A 6 17.16 11.77 -1.77
CA THR A 6 15.93 11.04 -1.50
C THR A 6 16.19 9.57 -1.86
N ILE A 7 16.42 8.73 -0.87
CA ILE A 7 16.44 7.28 -1.09
C ILE A 7 14.98 6.85 -1.31
N LEU A 8 14.56 6.81 -2.57
CA LEU A 8 13.27 6.30 -3.01
C LEU A 8 13.30 4.77 -2.91
N ALA A 9 13.10 4.23 -1.70
CA ALA A 9 12.81 2.81 -1.56
C ALA A 9 11.45 2.52 -2.21
N SER A 10 11.46 1.80 -3.33
CA SER A 10 10.25 1.44 -4.07
C SER A 10 9.54 0.27 -3.36
N ILE A 11 8.28 0.49 -2.94
CA ILE A 11 7.42 -0.57 -2.42
C ILE A 11 6.70 -1.22 -3.60
N LYS A 12 6.94 -2.52 -3.81
CA LYS A 12 6.19 -3.32 -4.77
C LYS A 12 4.98 -3.92 -4.06
N THR A 13 3.83 -3.29 -4.22
CA THR A 13 2.61 -3.69 -3.53
C THR A 13 2.04 -5.00 -4.07
N GLY A 14 2.17 -5.29 -5.36
CA GLY A 14 1.48 -6.43 -5.97
C GLY A 14 0.00 -6.19 -6.26
N HIS A 15 -0.51 -4.99 -5.97
CA HIS A 15 -1.73 -4.49 -6.60
C HIS A 15 -1.49 -4.34 -8.10
N ASP A 16 -2.48 -4.68 -8.92
CA ASP A 16 -2.47 -4.41 -10.36
C ASP A 16 -2.52 -2.90 -10.61
N GLU A 17 -3.35 -2.21 -9.82
CA GLU A 17 -3.44 -0.76 -9.81
C GLU A 17 -3.44 -0.27 -8.36
N VAL A 18 -2.67 0.79 -8.07
CA VAL A 18 -2.67 1.45 -6.76
C VAL A 18 -3.40 2.78 -6.91
N TRP A 19 -4.52 2.94 -6.20
CA TRP A 19 -5.34 4.16 -6.26
C TRP A 19 -5.31 4.94 -4.97
N ALA A 20 -5.02 4.28 -3.85
CA ALA A 20 -5.02 4.90 -2.53
C ALA A 20 -3.70 4.64 -1.80
N VAL A 21 -3.19 5.68 -1.16
CA VAL A 21 -2.05 5.62 -0.25
C VAL A 21 -2.27 6.57 0.92
N ALA A 22 -1.94 6.13 2.13
CA ALA A 22 -1.99 6.96 3.34
C ALA A 22 -0.80 6.65 4.25
N TYR A 23 -0.18 7.68 4.82
CA TYR A 23 0.78 7.52 5.90
C TYR A 23 0.07 7.48 7.24
N SER A 24 0.64 6.75 8.20
CA SER A 24 0.26 6.86 9.59
C SER A 24 0.57 8.25 10.17
N PRO A 25 -0.18 8.75 11.17
CA PRO A 25 0.09 10.03 11.81
C PRO A 25 1.51 10.17 12.35
N ASP A 26 2.13 9.06 12.75
CA ASP A 26 3.51 8.99 13.26
C ASP A 26 4.56 8.69 12.18
N MET A 27 4.15 8.59 10.91
CA MET A 27 4.99 8.30 9.74
C MET A 27 5.77 6.98 9.81
N SER A 28 5.37 6.07 10.70
CA SER A 28 6.01 4.75 10.84
C SER A 28 5.50 3.73 9.81
N LEU A 29 4.26 3.92 9.32
CA LEU A 29 3.59 2.98 8.44
C LEU A 29 3.00 3.67 7.21
N ILE A 30 2.89 2.89 6.13
CA ILE A 30 2.22 3.26 4.89
C ILE A 30 1.12 2.24 4.64
N ALA A 31 -0.09 2.71 4.33
CA ALA A 31 -1.18 1.89 3.84
C ALA A 31 -1.31 2.09 2.33
N THR A 32 -1.42 1.00 1.59
CA THR A 32 -1.69 1.01 0.14
C THR A 32 -2.94 0.21 -0.17
N GLY A 33 -3.73 0.69 -1.12
CA GLY A 33 -4.91 0.01 -1.60
C GLY A 33 -5.17 0.33 -3.08
N GLY A 34 -5.90 -0.55 -3.73
CA GLY A 34 -6.28 -0.39 -5.12
C GLY A 34 -7.00 -1.63 -5.62
N ARG A 35 -6.69 -2.03 -6.85
CA ARG A 35 -7.23 -3.22 -7.49
C ARG A 35 -6.21 -4.34 -7.42
N ASP A 36 -6.58 -5.46 -6.81
CA ASP A 36 -5.82 -6.70 -6.95
C ASP A 36 -6.24 -7.43 -8.21
N ALA A 37 -5.30 -8.16 -8.82
CA ALA A 37 -5.59 -8.91 -10.03
C ALA A 37 -6.70 -9.94 -9.75
N PRO A 38 -7.62 -10.19 -10.70
CA PRO A 38 -8.68 -11.18 -10.53
C PRO A 38 -8.07 -12.59 -10.61
N HIS A 39 -7.58 -13.11 -9.49
CA HIS A 39 -6.93 -14.42 -9.45
C HIS A 39 -7.92 -15.59 -9.55
N THR A 40 -9.23 -15.34 -9.41
CA THR A 40 -10.25 -16.41 -9.29
C THR A 40 -11.62 -16.05 -9.86
N GLY A 41 -11.74 -14.97 -10.65
CA GLY A 41 -13.03 -14.42 -11.08
C GLY A 41 -13.79 -13.68 -9.97
N LYS A 42 -13.19 -13.56 -8.78
CA LYS A 42 -13.68 -12.78 -7.66
C LYS A 42 -12.90 -11.47 -7.60
N HIS A 43 -13.61 -10.35 -7.58
CA HIS A 43 -13.05 -9.04 -7.29
C HIS A 43 -12.79 -8.99 -5.78
N GLU A 44 -11.60 -9.38 -5.34
CA GLU A 44 -11.17 -9.15 -3.97
C GLU A 44 -9.99 -8.22 -4.04
N SER A 45 -10.04 -7.13 -3.28
CA SER A 45 -8.89 -6.26 -3.09
C SER A 45 -8.50 -6.27 -1.62
N SER A 46 -7.23 -5.99 -1.37
CA SER A 46 -6.67 -5.92 -0.04
C SER A 46 -6.08 -4.54 0.23
N ILE A 47 -5.94 -4.22 1.51
CA ILE A 47 -5.11 -3.11 1.98
C ILE A 47 -3.82 -3.72 2.49
N GLN A 48 -2.69 -3.15 2.11
CA GLN A 48 -1.39 -3.61 2.57
C GLN A 48 -0.73 -2.52 3.42
N ILE A 49 -0.20 -2.93 4.56
CA ILE A 49 0.46 -2.05 5.52
C ILE A 49 1.96 -2.34 5.48
N TRP A 50 2.75 -1.29 5.36
CA TRP A 50 4.20 -1.37 5.17
C TRP A 50 4.91 -0.57 6.25
N ASP A 51 6.05 -1.07 6.70
CA ASP A 51 6.98 -0.28 7.50
C ASP A 51 7.66 0.77 6.61
N ALA A 52 7.46 2.05 6.92
CA ALA A 52 7.89 3.16 6.08
C ALA A 52 9.42 3.24 5.94
N LYS A 53 10.16 2.79 6.95
CA LYS A 53 11.63 2.87 6.98
C LYS A 53 12.29 1.74 6.19
N THR A 54 11.73 0.55 6.29
CA THR A 54 12.33 -0.69 5.76
C THR A 54 11.65 -1.18 4.49
N SER A 55 10.50 -0.59 4.11
CA SER A 55 9.67 -1.03 2.97
C SER A 55 9.19 -2.49 3.10
N LYS A 56 9.15 -3.03 4.32
CA LYS A 56 8.70 -4.40 4.58
C LYS A 56 7.19 -4.43 4.80
N LEU A 57 6.54 -5.43 4.23
CA LEU A 57 5.13 -5.70 4.47
C LEU A 57 4.93 -6.11 5.94
N VAL A 58 4.05 -5.40 6.63
CA VAL A 58 3.66 -5.62 8.04
C VAL A 58 2.37 -6.43 8.10
N ALA A 59 1.38 -6.07 7.28
CA ALA A 59 0.08 -6.74 7.29
C ALA A 59 -0.63 -6.65 5.94
N THR A 60 -1.50 -7.62 5.68
CA THR A 60 -2.47 -7.62 4.58
C THR A 60 -3.87 -7.72 5.18
N LEU A 61 -4.67 -6.66 5.00
CA LEU A 61 -6.06 -6.59 5.44
C LEU A 61 -6.95 -7.01 4.28
N LYS A 62 -7.65 -8.13 4.46
CA LYS A 62 -8.58 -8.69 3.47
C LYS A 62 -10.02 -8.39 3.87
N GLY A 63 -10.91 -8.40 2.88
CA GLY A 63 -12.36 -8.27 3.11
C GLY A 63 -13.05 -7.33 2.14
N HIS A 64 -12.31 -6.46 1.46
CA HIS A 64 -12.87 -5.64 0.38
C HIS A 64 -13.20 -6.53 -0.82
N THR A 65 -14.49 -6.55 -1.21
CA THR A 65 -15.01 -7.30 -2.36
C THR A 65 -15.04 -6.46 -3.65
N GLN A 66 -14.41 -5.30 -3.61
CA GLN A 66 -14.24 -4.34 -4.71
C GLN A 66 -12.94 -3.57 -4.47
N GLU A 67 -12.53 -2.75 -5.42
CA GLU A 67 -11.29 -1.98 -5.36
C GLU A 67 -11.28 -0.98 -4.20
N VAL A 68 -10.09 -0.79 -3.61
CA VAL A 68 -9.89 0.23 -2.58
C VAL A 68 -9.51 1.54 -3.25
N THR A 69 -10.47 2.46 -3.35
CA THR A 69 -10.31 3.74 -4.07
C THR A 69 -9.81 4.88 -3.18
N CYS A 70 -9.92 4.76 -1.87
CA CYS A 70 -9.50 5.80 -0.93
C CYS A 70 -9.07 5.18 0.40
N LEU A 71 -8.14 5.84 1.09
CA LEU A 71 -7.65 5.46 2.41
C LEU A 71 -7.52 6.71 3.29
N ALA A 72 -7.81 6.53 4.57
CA ALA A 72 -7.47 7.44 5.66
C ALA A 72 -6.91 6.60 6.81
N TRP A 73 -6.01 7.18 7.60
CA TRP A 73 -5.37 6.50 8.71
C TRP A 73 -6.06 6.79 10.04
#